data_AF-A0A2V7Q1W4-F1
#
_entry.id   AF-A0A2V7Q1W4-F1
#
_cell.length_a   1.000
_cell.length_b   1.000
_cell.length_c   1.000
_cell.angle_alpha   90.00
_cell.angle_beta   90.00
_cell.angle_gamma   90.00
#
_symmetry.space_group_name_H-M   'P 1'
#
loop_
_entity.id
_entity.type
_entity.pdbx_description
1 polymer ?
#
loop_
_entity_poly.entity_id
_entity_poly.type
_entity_poly.pdbx_seq_one_letter_code
_entity_poly.pdbx_strand_id
1 'polypeptide(L)'
;MFGDVYNAGQYFTTPQSHFLVDTAGIGGLANRGAYWLFVRYLVDQVGATLGSPDSVTRRLDMTTLTGAANVSHAAGGTSFPTILEQWALANYVSDLPGFSAPPELQYLTWRFRSAFPALRTACNTAKIPAQFPLIPAVLDATSVQVTGMLHAGSGSYYRLQHAAGAPQFSLLFSNSAGAALRTTLVPRLNVIRIQ
;
A
#
# COMPACT_ATOMS: atom_id res chain seq x y z
N MET A 1 4.28 15.39 11.04
CA MET A 1 5.23 15.05 9.96
C MET A 1 6.31 14.07 10.42
N PHE A 2 7.20 14.39 11.37
CA PHE A 2 8.23 13.42 11.85
C PHE A 2 7.61 12.09 12.32
N GLY A 3 6.59 12.15 13.18
CA GLY A 3 5.91 10.96 13.69
C GLY A 3 5.25 10.12 12.59
N ASP A 4 4.59 10.76 11.63
CA ASP A 4 3.88 10.09 10.55
C ASP A 4 4.85 9.36 9.61
N VAL A 5 5.96 10.01 9.24
CA VAL A 5 6.98 9.42 8.36
C VAL A 5 7.72 8.30 9.08
N TYR A 6 8.04 8.48 10.37
CA TYR A 6 8.61 7.40 11.18
C TYR A 6 7.69 6.16 11.19
N ASN A 7 6.40 6.36 11.48
CA ASN A 7 5.39 5.31 11.51
C ASN A 7 5.20 4.65 10.14
N ALA A 8 5.17 5.42 9.06
CA ALA A 8 5.12 4.91 7.69
C ALA A 8 6.36 4.07 7.36
N GLY A 9 7.54 4.50 7.83
CA GLY A 9 8.76 3.71 7.73
C GLY A 9 8.67 2.35 8.44
N GLN A 10 8.10 2.32 9.64
CA GLN A 10 7.84 1.07 10.37
C GLN A 10 6.88 0.16 9.60
N TYR A 11 5.79 0.71 9.05
CA TYR A 11 4.85 -0.05 8.22
C TYR A 11 5.53 -0.68 7.01
N PHE A 12 6.32 0.11 6.27
CA PHE A 12 6.98 -0.35 5.04
C PHE A 12 8.01 -1.46 5.25
N THR A 13 8.52 -1.66 6.48
CA THR A 13 9.43 -2.77 6.79
C THR A 13 8.73 -4.13 6.76
N THR A 14 7.49 -4.20 7.25
CA THR A 14 6.71 -5.46 7.28
C THR A 14 5.22 -5.20 7.04
N PRO A 15 4.81 -4.75 5.84
CA PRO A 15 3.43 -4.34 5.61
C PRO A 15 2.42 -5.46 5.91
N GLN A 16 2.78 -6.71 5.62
CA GLN A 16 1.96 -7.91 5.83
C GLN A 16 1.59 -8.17 7.30
N SER A 17 2.34 -7.60 8.24
CA SER A 17 2.19 -7.79 9.69
C SER A 17 1.26 -6.74 10.33
N HIS A 18 0.72 -5.80 9.55
CA HIS A 18 -0.03 -4.66 10.07
C HIS A 18 -1.39 -4.52 9.41
N PHE A 19 -2.45 -4.56 10.22
CA PHE A 19 -3.81 -4.30 9.79
C PHE A 19 -3.98 -2.87 9.28
N LEU A 20 -4.57 -2.70 8.08
CA LEU A 20 -5.00 -1.39 7.56
C LEU A 20 -6.34 -0.95 8.13
N VAL A 21 -7.21 -1.89 8.48
CA VAL A 21 -8.48 -1.60 9.15
C VAL A 21 -8.46 -2.37 10.45
N ASP A 22 -8.18 -1.67 11.55
CA ASP A 22 -8.29 -2.26 12.88
C ASP A 22 -9.76 -2.34 13.29
N THR A 23 -10.08 -3.37 14.05
CA THR A 23 -11.42 -3.56 14.63
C THR A 23 -11.45 -3.16 16.10
N ALA A 24 -10.31 -2.83 16.71
CA ALA A 24 -10.23 -2.32 18.07
C ALA A 24 -9.09 -1.30 18.28
N GLY A 25 -9.43 -0.12 18.78
CA GLY A 25 -8.44 0.90 19.16
C GLY A 25 -7.77 1.61 17.98
N ILE A 26 -6.61 2.21 18.23
CA ILE A 26 -5.87 3.06 17.28
C ILE A 26 -4.61 2.38 16.71
N GLY A 27 -4.48 1.06 16.91
CA GLY A 27 -3.34 0.26 16.48
C GLY A 27 -1.98 0.66 17.08
N GLY A 28 -0.95 -0.12 16.73
CA GLY A 28 0.45 0.22 17.00
C GLY A 28 0.98 1.30 16.07
N LEU A 29 2.24 1.72 16.26
CA LEU A 29 2.84 2.79 15.45
C LEU A 29 2.85 2.47 13.95
N ALA A 30 3.19 1.24 13.56
CA ALA A 30 3.17 0.81 12.17
C ALA A 30 1.75 0.81 11.57
N ASN A 31 0.73 0.40 12.32
CA ASN A 31 -0.66 0.49 11.88
C ASN A 31 -1.06 1.95 11.58
N ARG A 32 -0.69 2.89 12.47
CA ARG A 32 -0.91 4.32 12.23
C ARG A 32 -0.17 4.83 11.00
N GLY A 33 1.01 4.28 10.73
CA GLY A 33 1.76 4.52 9.48
C GLY A 33 0.95 4.11 8.26
N ALA A 34 0.36 2.91 8.27
CA ALA A 34 -0.52 2.43 7.21
C ALA A 34 -1.73 3.36 7.01
N TYR A 35 -2.38 3.78 8.09
CA TYR A 35 -3.57 4.66 8.03
C TYR A 35 -3.21 6.02 7.43
N TRP A 36 -2.10 6.60 7.88
CA TRP A 36 -1.63 7.88 7.37
C TRP A 36 -1.27 7.80 5.89
N LEU A 37 -0.57 6.75 5.46
CA LEU A 37 -0.26 6.50 4.05
C LEU A 37 -1.53 6.36 3.21
N PHE A 38 -2.51 5.60 3.69
CA PHE A 38 -3.78 5.39 2.98
C PHE A 38 -4.58 6.67 2.82
N VAL A 39 -4.73 7.45 3.90
CA VAL A 39 -5.41 8.76 3.83
C VAL A 39 -4.63 9.72 2.95
N ARG A 40 -3.30 9.73 3.00
CA ARG A 40 -2.47 10.56 2.12
C ARG A 40 -2.69 10.22 0.65
N TYR A 41 -2.70 8.92 0.33
CA TYR A 41 -3.00 8.45 -1.01
C TYR A 41 -4.39 8.93 -1.47
N LEU A 42 -5.43 8.75 -0.65
CA LEU A 42 -6.77 9.25 -0.97
C LEU A 42 -6.81 10.76 -1.23
N VAL A 43 -6.12 11.54 -0.39
CA VAL A 43 -5.99 13.00 -0.59
C VAL A 43 -5.34 13.32 -1.93
N ASP A 44 -4.29 12.60 -2.30
CA ASP A 44 -3.61 12.80 -3.59
C ASP A 44 -4.49 12.40 -4.78
N GLN A 45 -5.33 11.36 -4.65
CA GLN A 45 -6.18 10.88 -5.73
C GLN A 45 -7.39 11.77 -6.02
N VAL A 46 -8.02 12.34 -4.99
CA VAL A 46 -9.29 13.07 -5.15
C VAL A 46 -9.27 14.50 -4.57
N GLY A 47 -8.28 14.89 -3.78
CA GLY A 47 -8.28 16.21 -3.12
C GLY A 47 -8.34 17.39 -4.10
N ALA A 48 -7.68 17.28 -5.25
CA ALA A 48 -7.70 18.31 -6.28
C ALA A 48 -9.08 18.45 -6.96
N THR A 49 -9.78 17.35 -7.23
CA THR A 49 -11.11 17.37 -7.87
C THR A 49 -12.19 17.86 -6.91
N LEU A 50 -11.93 17.79 -5.60
CA LEU A 50 -12.82 18.23 -4.55
C LEU A 50 -12.58 19.67 -4.06
N GLY A 51 -11.65 20.40 -4.69
CA GLY A 51 -11.43 21.83 -4.48
C GLY A 51 -10.58 22.22 -3.27
N SER A 52 -10.19 21.27 -2.42
CA SER A 52 -9.21 21.48 -1.33
C SER A 52 -8.66 20.14 -0.82
N PRO A 53 -7.38 20.03 -0.42
CA PRO A 53 -6.82 18.83 0.20
C PRO A 53 -7.60 18.35 1.45
N ASP A 54 -8.17 19.26 2.22
CA ASP A 54 -8.92 18.94 3.44
C ASP A 54 -10.33 18.41 3.17
N SER A 55 -10.80 18.49 1.91
CA SER A 55 -12.13 18.00 1.53
C SER A 55 -12.27 16.49 1.71
N VAL A 56 -11.20 15.73 1.52
CA VAL A 56 -11.20 14.26 1.64
C VAL A 56 -11.31 13.84 3.10
N THR A 57 -10.48 14.41 3.98
CA THR A 57 -10.55 14.15 5.42
C THR A 57 -11.88 14.63 6.00
N ARG A 58 -12.40 15.77 5.54
CA ARG A 58 -13.74 16.24 5.90
C ARG A 58 -14.84 15.28 5.46
N ARG A 59 -14.77 14.71 4.25
CA ARG A 59 -15.76 13.72 3.77
C ARG A 59 -15.69 12.40 4.52
N LEU A 60 -14.49 12.01 4.98
CA LEU A 60 -14.29 10.84 5.83
C LEU A 60 -14.89 11.05 7.23
N ASP A 61 -14.85 12.27 7.75
CA ASP A 61 -15.30 12.59 9.12
C ASP A 61 -16.78 13.00 9.20
N MET A 62 -17.24 13.87 8.30
CA MET A 62 -18.60 14.41 8.27
C MET A 62 -19.60 13.47 7.56
N THR A 63 -19.70 12.23 8.03
CA THR A 63 -20.61 11.22 7.50
C THR A 63 -21.01 10.21 8.57
N THR A 64 -22.14 9.53 8.38
CA THR A 64 -22.53 8.36 9.21
C THR A 64 -22.00 7.05 8.65
N LEU A 65 -21.36 7.07 7.48
CA LEU A 65 -20.79 5.89 6.85
C LEU A 65 -19.52 5.45 7.59
N THR A 66 -19.29 4.15 7.66
CA THR A 66 -18.09 3.57 8.29
C THR A 66 -17.37 2.60 7.34
N GLY A 67 -16.08 2.37 7.60
CA GLY A 67 -15.28 1.38 6.87
C GLY A 67 -15.25 1.61 5.36
N ALA A 68 -15.40 0.52 4.60
CA ALA A 68 -15.32 0.54 3.13
C ALA A 68 -16.32 1.50 2.47
N ALA A 69 -17.54 1.62 3.01
CA ALA A 69 -18.57 2.52 2.48
C ALA A 69 -18.16 3.99 2.63
N ASN A 70 -17.56 4.35 3.76
CA ASN A 70 -17.05 5.70 3.99
C ASN A 70 -15.91 6.04 3.02
N VAL A 71 -14.94 5.14 2.87
CA VAL A 71 -13.83 5.33 1.94
C VAL A 71 -14.32 5.50 0.50
N SER A 72 -15.28 4.68 0.07
CA SER A 72 -15.85 4.78 -1.26
C SER A 72 -16.57 6.12 -1.48
N HIS A 73 -17.34 6.58 -0.48
CA HIS A 73 -17.97 7.89 -0.50
C HIS A 73 -16.95 9.04 -0.58
N ALA A 74 -15.90 9.01 0.25
CA ALA A 74 -14.86 10.02 0.25
C ALA A 74 -14.09 10.08 -1.08
N ALA A 75 -13.90 8.93 -1.73
CA ALA A 75 -13.26 8.79 -3.04
C ALA A 75 -14.21 9.05 -4.23
N GLY A 76 -15.38 9.64 -4.01
CA GLY A 76 -16.29 10.02 -5.08
C GLY A 76 -17.00 8.85 -5.77
N GLY A 77 -17.17 7.73 -5.05
CA GLY A 77 -17.89 6.55 -5.54
C GLY A 77 -17.00 5.42 -6.07
N THR A 78 -15.69 5.63 -6.17
CA THR A 78 -14.74 4.55 -6.50
C THR A 78 -14.87 3.43 -5.47
N SER A 79 -14.94 2.18 -5.93
CA SER A 79 -15.14 1.05 -5.03
C SER A 79 -13.95 0.89 -4.07
N PHE A 80 -14.22 0.58 -2.79
CA PHE A 80 -13.14 0.28 -1.84
C PHE A 80 -12.18 -0.81 -2.35
N PRO A 81 -12.66 -1.88 -3.03
CA PRO A 81 -11.75 -2.83 -3.63
C PRO A 81 -10.73 -2.23 -4.59
N THR A 82 -11.17 -1.38 -5.52
CA THR A 82 -10.30 -0.71 -6.50
C THR A 82 -9.28 0.19 -5.83
N ILE A 83 -9.71 0.99 -4.85
CA ILE A 83 -8.83 1.90 -4.09
C ILE A 83 -7.75 1.11 -3.35
N LEU A 84 -8.13 0.01 -2.71
CA LEU A 84 -7.18 -0.81 -1.96
C LEU A 84 -6.15 -1.46 -2.88
N GLU A 85 -6.57 -1.92 -4.06
CA GLU A 85 -5.67 -2.45 -5.09
C GLU A 85 -4.65 -1.40 -5.55
N GLN A 86 -5.14 -0.22 -5.93
CA GLN A 86 -4.30 0.86 -6.43
C GLN A 86 -3.35 1.38 -5.36
N TRP A 87 -3.82 1.58 -4.13
CA TRP A 87 -2.97 1.97 -3.00
C TRP A 87 -1.89 0.93 -2.70
N ALA A 88 -2.26 -0.37 -2.70
CA ALA A 88 -1.31 -1.44 -2.48
C ALA A 88 -0.18 -1.41 -3.51
N LEU A 89 -0.48 -1.18 -4.79
CA LEU A 89 0.55 -1.02 -5.83
C LEU A 89 1.34 0.30 -5.66
N ALA A 90 0.65 1.42 -5.43
CA ALA A 90 1.23 2.76 -5.28
C ALA A 90 2.30 2.81 -4.19
N ASN A 91 2.10 2.08 -3.08
CA ASN A 91 3.09 1.93 -2.01
C ASN A 91 4.48 1.54 -2.52
N TYR A 92 4.59 0.78 -3.61
CA TYR A 92 5.89 0.40 -4.16
C TYR A 92 6.27 1.16 -5.44
N VAL A 93 5.30 1.38 -6.34
CA VAL A 93 5.58 1.85 -7.71
C VAL A 93 5.51 3.36 -7.89
N SER A 94 4.91 4.10 -6.96
CA SER A 94 4.62 5.54 -7.13
C SER A 94 5.81 6.39 -7.57
N ASP A 95 6.99 6.13 -7.00
CA ASP A 95 8.22 6.85 -7.32
C ASP A 95 9.37 5.90 -7.68
N LEU A 96 9.03 4.72 -8.20
CA LEU A 96 9.99 3.68 -8.57
C LEU A 96 10.88 4.16 -9.75
N PRO A 97 12.21 4.22 -9.59
CA PRO A 97 13.10 4.61 -10.68
C PRO A 97 12.97 3.70 -11.91
N GLY A 98 12.93 4.30 -13.10
CA GLY A 98 12.78 3.57 -14.36
C GLY A 98 11.34 3.15 -14.70
N PHE A 99 10.37 3.43 -13.82
CA PHE A 99 8.97 3.11 -14.04
C PHE A 99 8.09 4.36 -13.98
N SER A 100 7.31 4.60 -15.03
CA SER A 100 6.33 5.68 -15.05
C SER A 100 5.00 5.17 -14.52
N ALA A 101 4.75 5.38 -13.23
CA ALA A 101 3.50 4.96 -12.60
C ALA A 101 2.28 5.67 -13.25
N PRO A 102 1.19 4.94 -13.56
CA PRO A 102 -0.09 5.56 -13.91
C PRO A 102 -0.58 6.51 -12.80
N PRO A 103 -1.40 7.54 -13.10
CA PRO A 103 -1.86 8.53 -12.12
C PRO A 103 -2.51 7.91 -10.87
N GLU A 104 -3.31 6.85 -11.04
CA GLU A 104 -3.97 6.13 -9.96
C GLU A 104 -3.00 5.39 -9.04
N LEU A 105 -1.75 5.18 -9.47
CA LEU A 105 -0.71 4.49 -8.70
C LEU A 105 0.34 5.45 -8.14
N GLN A 106 0.04 6.75 -8.09
CA GLN A 106 0.94 7.77 -7.57
C GLN A 106 0.49 8.35 -6.23
N TYR A 107 1.46 8.59 -5.35
CA TYR A 107 1.41 9.69 -4.40
C TYR A 107 1.86 10.96 -5.13
N LEU A 108 0.99 11.96 -5.18
CA LEU A 108 1.29 13.24 -5.84
C LEU A 108 2.09 14.17 -4.93
N THR A 109 1.82 14.14 -3.62
CA THR A 109 2.47 15.04 -2.65
C THR A 109 3.71 14.43 -2.02
N TRP A 110 3.91 13.11 -2.15
CA TRP A 110 5.05 12.39 -1.57
C TRP A 110 5.82 11.58 -2.58
N ARG A 111 7.15 11.62 -2.46
CA ARG A 111 8.09 10.71 -3.12
C ARG A 111 8.91 10.04 -2.04
N PHE A 112 8.42 8.92 -1.50
CA PHE A 112 8.98 8.33 -0.29
C PHE A 112 10.45 7.91 -0.42
N ARG A 113 10.90 7.48 -1.61
CA ARG A 113 12.30 7.10 -1.85
C ARG A 113 13.28 8.24 -1.65
N SER A 114 12.89 9.47 -1.96
CA SER A 114 13.70 10.67 -1.67
C SER A 114 13.33 11.32 -0.33
N ALA A 115 12.07 11.24 0.09
CA ALA A 115 11.60 11.89 1.31
C ALA A 115 12.21 11.26 2.58
N PHE A 116 12.36 9.94 2.65
CA PHE A 116 12.98 9.26 3.79
C PHE A 116 14.42 9.78 4.07
N PRO A 117 15.38 9.67 3.11
CA PRO A 117 16.72 10.19 3.33
C PRO A 117 16.75 11.70 3.59
N ALA A 118 15.96 12.50 2.87
CA ALA A 118 15.92 13.95 3.05
C ALA A 118 15.47 14.34 4.47
N LEU A 119 14.38 13.75 4.96
CA LEU A 119 13.86 14.03 6.30
C LEU A 119 14.76 13.46 7.40
N ARG A 120 15.40 12.30 7.19
CA ARG A 120 16.39 11.76 8.12
C ARG A 120 17.52 12.76 8.36
N THR A 121 18.06 13.33 7.29
CA THR A 121 19.12 14.36 7.35
C THR A 121 18.61 15.63 8.00
N ALA A 122 17.45 16.16 7.56
CA ALA A 122 16.89 17.40 8.09
C ALA A 122 16.56 17.32 9.59
N CYS A 123 16.07 16.18 10.07
CA CYS A 123 15.75 15.95 11.47
C CYS A 123 16.91 15.40 12.31
N ASN A 124 18.07 15.13 11.69
CA ASN A 124 19.26 14.54 12.32
C ASN A 124 18.95 13.37 13.26
N THR A 125 18.22 12.37 12.76
CA THR A 125 17.69 11.30 13.62
C THR A 125 17.74 9.93 12.97
N ALA A 126 18.23 8.94 13.72
CA ALA A 126 18.31 7.58 13.24
C ALA A 126 16.94 6.87 13.10
N LYS A 127 15.88 7.46 13.65
CA LYS A 127 14.53 6.87 13.67
C LYS A 127 13.89 6.84 12.27
N ILE A 128 14.10 7.87 11.45
CA ILE A 128 13.61 7.88 10.07
C ILE A 128 14.53 6.99 9.23
N PRO A 129 14.01 6.03 8.45
CA PRO A 129 14.81 5.19 7.58
C PRO A 129 15.78 5.98 6.68
N ALA A 130 16.99 5.46 6.48
CA ALA A 130 17.97 6.09 5.59
C ALA A 130 17.60 5.93 4.10
N GLN A 131 16.73 4.97 3.78
CA GLN A 131 16.23 4.67 2.45
C GLN A 131 14.79 4.18 2.56
N PHE A 132 14.11 4.05 1.42
CA PHE A 132 12.77 3.48 1.36
C PHE A 132 12.74 2.03 1.88
N PRO A 133 11.99 1.71 2.95
CA PRO A 133 12.09 0.39 3.58
C PRO A 133 11.44 -0.76 2.83
N LEU A 134 10.47 -0.49 1.97
CA LEU A 134 9.74 -1.54 1.26
C LEU A 134 10.57 -2.07 0.10
N ILE A 135 11.21 -3.21 0.35
CA ILE A 135 12.06 -3.94 -0.59
C ILE A 135 11.42 -5.30 -0.87
N PRO A 136 10.67 -5.45 -1.98
CA PRO A 136 10.06 -6.72 -2.34
C PRO A 136 11.11 -7.80 -2.61
N ALA A 137 10.84 -9.03 -2.18
CA ALA A 137 11.68 -10.16 -2.56
C ALA A 137 11.62 -10.39 -4.08
N VAL A 138 12.78 -10.59 -4.70
CA VAL A 138 12.90 -10.90 -6.13
C VAL A 138 12.95 -12.41 -6.30
N LEU A 139 12.04 -12.95 -7.11
CA LEU A 139 11.86 -14.39 -7.31
C LEU A 139 11.77 -14.68 -8.81
N ASP A 140 12.18 -15.87 -9.22
CA ASP A 140 11.97 -16.34 -10.59
C ASP A 140 10.50 -16.72 -10.80
N ALA A 141 9.88 -16.21 -11.87
CA ALA A 141 8.46 -16.41 -12.14
C ALA A 141 8.06 -17.88 -12.38
N THR A 142 8.99 -18.72 -12.84
CA THR A 142 8.73 -20.12 -13.22
C THR A 142 8.90 -21.11 -12.07
N SER A 143 9.50 -20.68 -10.96
CA SER A 143 9.76 -21.54 -9.78
C SER A 143 9.34 -20.91 -8.45
N VAL A 144 8.58 -19.81 -8.49
CA VAL A 144 8.16 -19.10 -7.28
C VAL A 144 7.30 -19.97 -6.36
N GLN A 145 7.74 -20.10 -5.11
CA GLN A 145 6.96 -20.69 -4.03
C GLN A 145 7.14 -19.85 -2.77
N VAL A 146 6.06 -19.25 -2.29
CA VAL A 146 6.05 -18.41 -1.09
C VAL A 146 4.92 -18.81 -0.15
N THR A 147 5.21 -18.80 1.13
CA THR A 147 4.23 -19.07 2.19
C THR A 147 4.36 -18.02 3.28
N GLY A 148 3.26 -17.60 3.86
CA GLY A 148 3.28 -16.63 4.94
C GLY A 148 1.90 -16.35 5.51
N MET A 149 1.88 -15.46 6.50
CA MET A 149 0.66 -14.94 7.09
C MET A 149 0.41 -13.52 6.56
N LEU A 150 -0.82 -13.24 6.18
CA LEU A 150 -1.27 -11.92 5.75
C LEU A 150 -2.37 -11.45 6.71
N HIS A 151 -2.12 -10.35 7.41
CA HIS A 151 -3.14 -9.73 8.25
C HIS A 151 -4.23 -9.05 7.40
N ALA A 152 -5.41 -8.84 7.98
CA ALA A 152 -6.53 -8.24 7.23
C ALA A 152 -6.19 -6.82 6.76
N GLY A 153 -6.43 -6.53 5.48
CA GLY A 153 -6.12 -5.24 4.86
C GLY A 153 -4.62 -4.96 4.71
N SER A 154 -3.74 -5.92 5.02
CA SER A 154 -2.29 -5.80 4.83
C SER A 154 -1.86 -6.28 3.44
N GLY A 155 -0.56 -6.19 3.11
CA GLY A 155 -0.02 -6.62 1.81
C GLY A 155 1.36 -7.27 1.91
N SER A 156 1.61 -8.31 1.12
CA SER A 156 2.95 -8.83 0.86
C SER A 156 3.38 -8.45 -0.55
N TYR A 157 4.66 -8.13 -0.72
CA TYR A 157 5.20 -7.59 -1.97
C TYR A 157 6.29 -8.50 -2.53
N TYR A 158 6.14 -8.87 -3.80
CA TYR A 158 7.09 -9.70 -4.54
C TYR A 158 7.35 -9.11 -5.91
N ARG A 159 8.58 -9.28 -6.41
CA ARG A 159 8.94 -9.01 -7.80
C ARG A 159 9.25 -10.33 -8.47
N LEU A 160 8.44 -10.68 -9.46
CA LEU A 160 8.68 -11.87 -10.27
C LEU A 160 9.49 -11.49 -11.50
N GLN A 161 10.66 -12.10 -11.65
CA GLN A 161 11.48 -12.00 -12.85
C GLN A 161 10.96 -12.98 -13.89
N HIS A 162 10.58 -12.46 -15.05
CA HIS A 162 10.14 -13.25 -16.19
C HIS A 162 11.00 -12.88 -17.39
N ALA A 163 11.80 -13.83 -17.87
CA ALA A 163 12.72 -13.59 -18.97
C ALA A 163 11.97 -13.29 -20.27
N ALA A 164 12.56 -12.46 -21.13
CA ALA A 164 11.99 -12.16 -22.44
C ALA A 164 11.81 -13.46 -23.25
N GLY A 165 10.58 -13.68 -23.75
CA GLY A 165 10.24 -14.88 -24.51
C GLY A 165 10.01 -16.15 -23.68
N ALA A 166 10.10 -16.09 -22.34
CA ALA A 166 9.77 -17.22 -21.50
C ALA A 166 8.27 -17.57 -21.59
N PRO A 167 7.90 -18.85 -21.41
CA PRO A 167 6.50 -19.27 -21.41
C PRO A 167 5.65 -18.55 -20.36
N GLN A 168 4.34 -18.50 -20.60
CA GLN A 168 3.37 -18.05 -19.59
C GLN A 168 3.41 -18.97 -18.37
N PHE A 169 3.14 -18.41 -17.20
CA PHE A 169 3.03 -19.15 -15.94
C PHE A 169 1.72 -18.79 -15.25
N SER A 170 1.28 -19.65 -14.33
CA SER A 170 0.11 -19.42 -13.50
C SER A 170 0.53 -19.35 -12.04
N LEU A 171 -0.10 -18.44 -11.28
CA LEU A 171 0.10 -18.34 -9.84
C LEU A 171 -1.06 -19.03 -9.12
N LEU A 172 -0.73 -20.00 -8.28
CA LEU A 172 -1.69 -20.62 -7.38
C LEU A 172 -1.68 -19.89 -6.04
N PHE A 173 -2.84 -19.38 -5.63
CA PHE A 173 -3.03 -18.79 -4.30
C PHE A 173 -3.93 -19.68 -3.46
N SER A 174 -3.38 -20.28 -2.40
CA SER A 174 -4.01 -21.34 -1.63
C SER A 174 -3.72 -21.21 -0.14
N ASN A 175 -4.41 -22.01 0.68
CA ASN A 175 -4.05 -22.19 2.09
C ASN A 175 -2.82 -23.12 2.25
N SER A 176 -2.37 -23.33 3.49
CA SER A 176 -1.19 -24.15 3.79
C SER A 176 -1.31 -25.63 3.38
N ALA A 177 -2.52 -26.12 3.11
CA ALA A 177 -2.77 -27.47 2.62
C ALA A 177 -2.95 -27.54 1.09
N GLY A 178 -2.73 -26.44 0.37
CA GLY A 178 -2.92 -26.36 -1.09
C GLY A 178 -4.37 -26.22 -1.54
N ALA A 179 -5.32 -26.08 -0.61
CA ALA A 179 -6.74 -25.90 -0.91
C ALA A 179 -7.10 -24.43 -1.13
N ALA A 180 -8.24 -24.19 -1.80
CA ALA A 180 -8.74 -22.85 -2.05
C ALA A 180 -8.95 -22.05 -0.74
N LEU A 181 -8.67 -20.76 -0.79
CA LEU A 181 -8.94 -19.85 0.32
C LEU A 181 -10.46 -19.66 0.49
N ARG A 182 -10.91 -19.51 1.74
CA ARG A 182 -12.31 -19.21 2.05
C ARG A 182 -12.73 -17.90 1.35
N THR A 183 -13.86 -17.90 0.66
CA THR A 183 -14.38 -16.71 -0.04
C THR A 183 -14.62 -15.53 0.89
N THR A 184 -14.93 -15.80 2.16
CA THR A 184 -15.10 -14.77 3.20
C THR A 184 -13.82 -14.01 3.54
N LEU A 185 -12.64 -14.52 3.18
CA LEU A 185 -11.37 -13.82 3.35
C LEU A 185 -11.16 -12.75 2.27
N VAL A 186 -11.90 -12.84 1.16
CA VAL A 186 -11.78 -11.97 -0.02
C VAL A 186 -10.31 -11.78 -0.44
N PRO A 187 -9.58 -12.89 -0.70
CA PRO A 187 -8.18 -12.84 -1.08
C PRO A 187 -7.95 -12.01 -2.34
N ARG A 188 -6.82 -11.32 -2.41
CA ARG A 188 -6.49 -10.46 -3.56
C ARG A 188 -5.07 -10.66 -4.02
N LEU A 189 -4.91 -10.69 -5.33
CA LEU A 189 -3.63 -10.69 -6.01
C LEU A 189 -3.65 -9.57 -7.03
N ASN A 190 -2.85 -8.53 -6.78
CA ASN A 190 -2.72 -7.39 -7.67
C ASN A 190 -1.38 -7.52 -8.41
N VAL A 191 -1.40 -7.42 -9.74
CA VAL A 191 -0.22 -7.61 -10.57
C VAL A 191 -0.01 -6.39 -11.43
N ILE A 192 1.21 -5.86 -11.41
CA ILE A 192 1.65 -4.83 -12.34
C ILE A 192 2.96 -5.26 -12.99
N ARG A 193 3.06 -5.04 -14.29
CA ARG A 193 4.30 -5.24 -15.03
C ARG A 193 5.17 -4.00 -14.90
N ILE A 194 6.37 -4.18 -14.38
CA ILE A 194 7.43 -3.18 -14.34
C ILE A 194 8.56 -3.69 -15.24
N GLN A 195 9.02 -2.87 -16.20
CA GLN A 195 10.05 -3.24 -17.19
C GLN A 195 11.43 -2.85 -16.69
#